data_AF-A0A8B8VJY6-F1
#
_entry.id   AF-A0A8B8VJY6-F1
#
_cell.length_a   1.000
_cell.length_b   1.000
_cell.length_c   1.000
_cell.angle_alpha   90.00
_cell.angle_beta   90.00
_cell.angle_gamma   90.00
#
_symmetry.space_group_name_H-M   'P 1'
#
loop_
_entity.id
_entity.type
_entity.pdbx_description
1 polymer ?
#
loop_
_entity_poly.entity_id
_entity_poly.type
_entity_poly.pdbx_seq_one_letter_code
_entity_poly.pdbx_strand_id
1 'polypeptide(L)'
;MTLHFVIRLKLQSACYLCLNVEWEASGFCAAEGEVISALHAATLGREFGHLMRVWPVITYSLSPLEQRAFPHYFSEGMPNMLHRTRACIFRVVPPFVVFYFVYTWGTQEFEKSKGKNPAAYENDK
;
A
#
# COMPACT_ATOMS: atom_id res chain seq x y z
N MET A 1 -25.70 0.36 -20.90
CA MET A 1 -24.63 1.38 -20.83
C MET A 1 -24.55 2.08 -19.47
N THR A 2 -25.66 2.32 -18.78
CA THR A 2 -25.69 2.89 -17.42
C THR A 2 -24.97 2.04 -16.36
N LEU A 3 -25.04 0.71 -16.43
CA LEU A 3 -24.44 -0.15 -15.40
C LEU A 3 -22.90 -0.19 -15.42
N HIS A 4 -22.28 -0.16 -16.60
CA HIS A 4 -20.82 -0.16 -16.73
C HIS A 4 -20.21 1.17 -16.26
N PHE A 5 -20.95 2.28 -16.40
CA PHE A 5 -20.57 3.59 -15.90
C PHE A 5 -20.72 3.67 -14.38
N VAL A 6 -21.80 3.10 -13.80
CA VAL A 6 -21.98 3.00 -12.34
C VAL A 6 -20.93 2.08 -11.70
N ILE A 7 -20.58 0.96 -12.35
CA ILE A 7 -19.50 0.07 -11.88
C ILE A 7 -18.14 0.75 -11.99
N ARG A 8 -17.81 1.45 -13.08
CA ARG A 8 -16.55 2.21 -13.16
C ARG A 8 -16.49 3.36 -12.15
N LEU A 9 -17.58 4.11 -11.93
CA LEU A 9 -17.62 5.18 -10.92
C LEU A 9 -17.54 4.62 -9.49
N LYS A 10 -18.19 3.48 -9.21
CA LYS A 10 -18.09 2.79 -7.92
C LYS A 10 -16.75 2.10 -7.73
N LEU A 11 -16.09 1.62 -8.78
CA LEU A 11 -14.74 1.05 -8.70
C LEU A 11 -13.70 2.16 -8.47
N GLN A 12 -13.89 3.34 -9.07
CA GLN A 12 -13.02 4.48 -8.85
C GLN A 12 -13.26 5.08 -7.45
N SER A 13 -14.51 5.25 -7.03
CA SER A 13 -14.87 5.72 -5.68
C SER A 13 -14.53 4.70 -4.57
N ALA A 14 -14.65 3.39 -4.83
CA ALA A 14 -14.21 2.34 -3.93
C ALA A 14 -12.68 2.20 -3.91
N CYS A 15 -11.96 2.43 -5.03
CA CYS A 15 -10.50 2.55 -4.99
C CYS A 15 -10.05 3.74 -4.12
N TYR A 16 -10.73 4.89 -4.20
CA TYR A 16 -10.42 6.04 -3.34
C TYR A 16 -10.78 5.79 -1.86
N LEU A 17 -11.89 5.13 -1.56
CA LEU A 17 -12.23 4.75 -0.19
C LEU A 17 -11.37 3.60 0.34
N CYS A 18 -10.90 2.68 -0.49
CA CYS A 18 -10.03 1.58 -0.07
C CYS A 18 -8.59 2.06 0.15
N LEU A 19 -8.09 3.02 -0.63
CA LEU A 19 -6.83 3.72 -0.34
C LEU A 19 -6.89 4.56 0.95
N ASN A 20 -8.06 5.11 1.32
CA ASN A 20 -8.23 5.84 2.58
C ASN A 20 -8.45 4.91 3.79
N VAL A 21 -9.23 3.84 3.64
CA VAL A 21 -9.47 2.84 4.71
C VAL A 21 -8.24 1.95 4.96
N GLU A 22 -7.41 1.67 3.95
CA GLU A 22 -6.14 0.95 4.15
C GLU A 22 -5.04 1.83 4.78
N TRP A 23 -5.21 3.16 4.73
CA TRP A 23 -4.42 4.11 5.52
C TRP A 23 -4.82 4.08 7.00
N GLU A 24 -6.10 3.83 7.30
CA GLU A 24 -6.63 3.80 8.67
C GLU A 24 -6.49 2.41 9.34
N ALA A 25 -6.62 1.32 8.57
CA ALA A 25 -6.45 -0.05 9.05
C ALA A 25 -4.97 -0.50 9.11
N SER A 26 -4.06 0.31 8.56
CA SER A 26 -2.63 0.23 8.84
C SER A 26 -2.28 0.84 10.20
N GLY A 27 -2.89 0.32 11.27
CA GLY A 27 -2.59 0.62 12.68
C GLY A 27 -1.19 0.18 13.15
N PHE A 28 -0.22 0.13 12.23
CA PHE A 28 1.21 0.04 12.52
C PHE A 28 1.94 1.36 12.20
N CYS A 29 1.26 2.37 11.64
CA CYS A 29 1.78 3.74 11.52
C CYS A 29 0.95 4.79 12.30
N ALA A 30 -0.25 4.46 12.79
CA ALA A 30 -1.13 5.44 13.43
C ALA A 30 -0.78 5.77 14.89
N ALA A 31 -0.06 4.89 15.61
CA ALA A 31 0.45 5.22 16.95
C ALA A 31 1.74 6.06 16.91
N GLU A 32 2.35 6.23 15.73
CA GLU A 32 3.47 7.15 15.54
C GLU A 32 3.04 8.47 14.86
N GLY A 33 1.83 8.56 14.27
CA GLY A 33 1.39 9.73 13.50
C GLY A 33 1.19 11.03 14.30
N GLU A 34 0.70 10.97 15.54
CA GLU A 34 0.60 12.16 16.41
C GLU A 34 1.98 12.64 16.87
N VAL A 35 2.86 11.71 17.25
CA VAL A 35 4.23 12.04 17.66
C VAL A 35 5.04 12.55 16.46
N ILE A 36 4.88 11.93 15.29
CA ILE A 36 5.56 12.33 14.06
C ILE A 36 5.05 13.68 13.56
N SER A 37 3.75 14.02 13.65
CA SER A 37 3.26 15.34 13.22
C SER A 37 3.65 16.48 14.17
N ALA A 38 3.61 16.24 15.48
CA ALA A 38 4.10 17.20 16.49
C ALA A 38 5.63 17.36 16.45
N LEU A 39 6.36 16.27 16.19
CA LEU A 39 7.81 16.28 16.01
C LEU A 39 8.22 16.90 14.66
N HIS A 40 7.43 16.72 13.59
CA HIS A 40 7.64 17.39 12.30
C HIS A 40 7.34 18.89 12.36
N ALA A 41 6.34 19.32 13.14
CA ALA A 41 6.11 20.74 13.41
C ALA A 41 7.26 21.38 14.23
N ALA A 42 7.92 20.61 15.09
CA ALA A 42 9.05 21.08 15.91
C ALA A 42 10.42 21.03 15.23
N THR A 43 10.54 20.44 14.03
CA THR A 43 11.79 20.32 13.26
C THR A 43 11.89 21.29 12.09
N LEU A 44 10.77 21.82 11.57
CA LEU A 44 10.75 22.86 10.54
C LEU A 44 11.11 24.23 11.13
N GLY A 45 12.40 24.49 11.32
CA GLY A 45 12.92 25.77 11.82
C GLY A 45 14.14 25.67 12.74
N ARG A 46 14.66 24.48 13.03
CA ARG A 46 15.90 24.33 13.82
C ARG A 46 17.14 24.52 12.94
N GLU A 47 18.09 25.29 13.44
CA GLU A 47 19.39 25.52 12.79
C GLU A 47 20.42 24.45 13.19
N PHE A 48 21.35 24.16 12.28
CA PHE A 48 22.51 23.34 12.59
C PHE A 48 23.30 23.98 13.74
N GLY A 49 23.49 23.22 14.83
CA GLY A 49 24.12 23.71 16.06
C GLY A 49 23.19 23.67 17.29
N HIS A 50 21.86 23.72 17.11
CA HIS A 50 20.87 23.66 18.20
C HIS A 50 19.86 22.50 18.01
N LEU A 51 20.36 21.33 17.58
CA LEU A 51 19.53 20.14 17.33
C LEU A 51 19.38 19.28 18.58
N MET A 52 20.51 18.81 19.09
CA MET A 52 20.60 17.93 20.26
C MET A 52 22.02 17.94 20.84
N ARG A 53 22.15 17.61 22.13
CA ARG A 53 23.45 17.37 22.77
C ARG A 53 23.86 15.93 22.51
N VAL A 54 24.93 15.73 21.73
CA VAL A 54 25.49 14.39 21.41
C VAL A 54 26.71 14.14 22.28
N TRP A 55 26.77 12.99 22.94
CA TRP A 55 27.96 12.47 23.63
C TRP A 55 28.99 11.99 22.59
N PRO A 56 30.30 11.90 22.87
CA PRO A 56 31.31 11.68 21.83
C PRO A 56 31.06 10.40 21.02
N VAL A 57 30.64 10.59 19.76
CA VAL A 57 30.49 9.55 18.73
C VAL A 57 31.51 9.83 17.64
N ILE A 58 32.38 8.87 17.35
CA ILE A 58 33.39 8.99 16.31
C ILE A 58 32.85 8.32 15.04
N THR A 59 32.72 9.08 13.96
CA THR A 59 32.28 8.58 12.65
C THR A 59 33.42 8.73 11.63
N TYR A 60 33.52 7.75 10.74
CA TYR A 60 34.51 7.76 9.66
C TYR A 60 33.77 7.75 8.33
N SER A 61 34.23 8.56 7.39
CA SER A 61 33.73 8.62 6.02
C SER A 61 34.89 8.66 5.03
N LEU A 62 34.69 8.07 3.86
CA LEU A 62 35.63 8.13 2.75
C LEU A 62 35.17 9.20 1.75
N SER A 63 36.11 9.84 1.05
CA SER A 63 35.78 10.79 -0.02
C SER A 63 34.96 10.10 -1.13
N PRO A 64 33.93 10.75 -1.69
CA PRO A 64 33.10 10.15 -2.75
C PRO A 64 33.87 9.74 -4.00
N LEU A 65 34.99 10.41 -4.30
CA LEU A 65 35.84 10.09 -5.46
C LEU A 65 36.58 8.76 -5.31
N GLU A 66 36.79 8.32 -4.06
CA GLU A 66 37.44 7.05 -3.72
C GLU A 66 36.42 5.90 -3.58
N GLN A 67 35.13 6.23 -3.55
CA GLN A 67 34.05 5.26 -3.40
C GLN A 67 33.52 4.80 -4.76
N ARG A 68 33.10 3.54 -4.82
CA ARG A 68 32.31 3.04 -5.96
C ARG A 68 30.86 3.49 -5.78
N ALA A 69 30.22 3.99 -6.83
CA ALA A 69 28.84 4.44 -6.78
C ALA A 69 27.84 3.32 -6.42
N PHE A 70 28.13 2.08 -6.85
CA PHE A 70 27.31 0.90 -6.56
C PHE A 70 28.17 -0.27 -6.08
N PRO A 71 28.57 -0.31 -4.79
CA PRO A 71 29.26 -1.47 -4.23
C PRO A 71 28.29 -2.65 -4.09
N HIS A 72 28.77 -3.87 -4.29
CA HIS A 72 28.07 -5.12 -3.94
C HIS A 72 26.61 -5.24 -4.44
N TYR A 73 26.32 -4.74 -5.64
CA TYR A 73 24.95 -4.67 -6.16
C TYR A 73 24.22 -6.03 -6.15
N PHE A 74 24.88 -7.07 -6.61
CA PHE A 74 24.30 -8.42 -6.70
C PHE A 74 24.37 -9.19 -5.37
N SER A 75 25.48 -9.05 -4.63
CA SER A 75 25.72 -9.84 -3.41
C SER A 75 25.00 -9.29 -2.17
N GLU A 76 24.85 -7.97 -2.07
CA GLU A 76 24.21 -7.31 -0.92
C GLU A 76 22.92 -6.60 -1.30
N GLY A 77 22.90 -5.92 -2.46
CA GLY A 77 21.74 -5.15 -2.91
C GLY A 77 20.50 -6.02 -3.16
N MET A 78 20.62 -7.04 -4.01
CA MET A 78 19.49 -7.91 -4.36
C MET A 78 18.94 -8.69 -3.16
N PRO A 79 19.75 -9.36 -2.31
CA PRO A 79 19.22 -10.08 -1.15
C PRO A 79 18.51 -9.16 -0.16
N ASN A 80 19.01 -7.94 0.06
CA ASN A 80 18.37 -6.97 0.94
C ASN A 80 17.03 -6.47 0.36
N MET A 81 16.94 -6.23 -0.95
CA MET A 81 15.68 -5.91 -1.61
C MET A 81 14.65 -7.04 -1.41
N LEU A 82 15.04 -8.29 -1.69
CA LEU A 82 14.15 -9.45 -1.54
C LEU A 82 13.68 -9.64 -0.10
N HIS A 83 14.57 -9.44 0.88
CA HIS A 83 14.22 -9.52 2.30
C HIS A 83 13.14 -8.47 2.66
N ARG A 84 13.31 -7.22 2.20
CA ARG A 84 12.31 -6.15 2.39
C ARG A 84 11.00 -6.47 1.72
N THR A 85 11.02 -6.97 0.49
CA THR A 85 9.80 -7.35 -0.23
C THR A 85 9.05 -8.47 0.51
N ARG A 86 9.75 -9.49 1.00
CA ARG A 86 9.15 -10.60 1.77
C ARG A 86 8.49 -10.12 3.06
N ALA A 87 9.11 -9.17 3.78
CA ALA A 87 8.54 -8.58 4.98
C ALA A 87 7.21 -7.84 4.69
N CYS A 88 7.09 -7.19 3.54
CA CYS A 88 5.88 -6.44 3.17
C CYS A 88 4.79 -7.31 2.52
N ILE A 89 5.15 -8.39 1.81
CA ILE A 89 4.21 -9.21 1.04
C ILE A 89 3.02 -9.68 1.89
N PHE A 90 3.24 -10.16 3.11
CA PHE A 90 2.16 -10.67 3.95
C PHE A 90 1.19 -9.60 4.46
N ARG A 91 1.60 -8.34 4.46
CA ARG A 91 0.73 -7.22 4.84
C ARG A 91 -0.09 -6.73 3.65
N VAL A 92 0.52 -6.68 2.47
CA VAL A 92 -0.05 -6.06 1.28
C VAL A 92 -0.89 -7.06 0.47
N VAL A 93 -0.43 -8.29 0.29
CA VAL A 93 -1.08 -9.25 -0.62
C VAL A 93 -2.46 -9.73 -0.17
N PRO A 94 -2.73 -10.03 1.13
CA PRO A 94 -4.04 -10.55 1.53
C PRO A 94 -5.26 -9.69 1.15
N PRO A 95 -5.29 -8.36 1.38
CA PRO A 95 -6.44 -7.55 0.98
C PRO A 95 -6.63 -7.53 -0.55
N PHE A 96 -5.54 -7.49 -1.34
CA PHE A 96 -5.62 -7.56 -2.80
C PHE A 96 -6.19 -8.89 -3.31
N VAL A 97 -5.81 -10.00 -2.67
CA VAL A 97 -6.32 -11.33 -3.03
C VAL A 97 -7.82 -11.42 -2.74
N VAL A 98 -8.26 -10.94 -1.57
CA VAL A 98 -9.69 -10.90 -1.21
C VAL A 98 -10.47 -10.03 -2.19
N PHE A 99 -9.95 -8.85 -2.52
CA PHE A 99 -10.56 -7.96 -3.50
C PHE A 99 -10.71 -8.62 -4.87
N TYR A 100 -9.69 -9.34 -5.34
CA TYR A 100 -9.74 -10.06 -6.60
C TYR A 100 -10.80 -11.18 -6.60
N PHE A 101 -10.94 -11.92 -5.51
CA PHE A 101 -12.00 -12.92 -5.37
C PHE A 101 -13.39 -12.30 -5.40
N VAL A 102 -13.61 -11.19 -4.70
CA VAL A 102 -14.90 -10.48 -4.72
C VAL A 102 -15.23 -9.97 -6.12
N TYR A 103 -14.24 -9.42 -6.82
CA TYR A 103 -14.41 -8.92 -8.19
C TYR A 103 -14.78 -10.02 -9.19
N THR A 104 -14.07 -11.15 -9.15
CA THR A 104 -14.32 -12.28 -10.05
C THR A 104 -15.67 -12.92 -9.77
N TRP A 105 -16.01 -13.15 -8.50
CA TRP A 105 -17.32 -13.66 -8.11
C TRP A 105 -18.45 -12.72 -8.54
N GLY A 106 -18.33 -11.42 -8.27
CA GLY A 106 -19.35 -10.43 -8.61
C GLY A 106 -19.59 -10.32 -10.12
N THR A 107 -18.55 -10.48 -10.93
CA THR A 107 -18.66 -10.47 -12.40
C THR A 107 -19.39 -11.72 -12.91
N GLN A 108 -19.04 -12.89 -12.39
CA GLN A 108 -19.68 -14.16 -12.78
C GLN A 108 -21.16 -14.19 -12.38
N GLU A 109 -21.50 -13.75 -11.17
CA GLU A 109 -22.88 -13.76 -10.70
C GLU A 109 -23.75 -12.76 -11.47
N PHE A 110 -23.17 -11.60 -11.80
CA PHE A 110 -23.84 -10.62 -12.65
C PHE A 110 -24.10 -11.14 -14.07
N GLU A 111 -23.18 -11.91 -14.64
CA GLU A 111 -23.39 -12.57 -15.94
C GLU A 111 -24.45 -13.66 -15.89
N LYS A 112 -24.44 -14.50 -14.85
CA LYS A 112 -25.48 -15.53 -14.61
C LYS A 112 -26.85 -14.91 -14.44
N SER A 113 -26.95 -13.83 -13.68
CA SER A 113 -28.22 -13.12 -13.40
C SER A 113 -28.87 -12.51 -14.63
N LYS A 114 -28.11 -12.24 -15.70
CA LYS A 114 -28.67 -11.79 -16.99
C LYS A 114 -29.32 -12.91 -17.80
N GLY A 115 -28.99 -14.16 -17.50
CA GLY A 115 -29.60 -15.32 -18.14
C GLY A 115 -31.06 -15.46 -17.74
N LYS A 116 -31.94 -15.75 -18.69
CA LYS A 116 -33.34 -16.10 -18.39
C LYS A 116 -33.36 -17.48 -17.73
N ASN A 117 -34.08 -17.62 -16.62
CA ASN A 117 -34.24 -18.91 -15.95
C ASN A 117 -35.37 -19.71 -16.64
N PRO A 118 -35.08 -20.85 -17.32
CA PRO A 118 -36.12 -21.64 -17.98
C PRO A 118 -37.17 -22.19 -17.00
N ALA A 119 -36.79 -22.48 -15.76
CA ALA A 119 -37.69 -23.03 -14.74
C ALA A 119 -38.79 -22.04 -14.29
N ALA A 120 -38.61 -20.75 -14.53
CA ALA A 120 -39.62 -19.74 -14.20
C ALA A 120 -40.82 -19.74 -15.16
N TYR A 121 -40.72 -20.40 -16.32
CA TYR A 121 -41.74 -20.38 -17.37
C TYR A 121 -42.56 -21.68 -17.49
N GLU A 122 -42.32 -22.67 -16.62
CA GLU A 122 -42.96 -23.99 -16.73
C GLU A 122 -44.42 -24.01 -16.25
N ASN A 123 -44.82 -23.06 -15.39
CA ASN A 123 -46.17 -22.96 -14.79
C ASN A 123 -47.03 -21.80 -15.34
N ASP A 124 -46.53 -21.02 -16.29
CA ASP A 124 -47.32 -20.03 -17.03
C ASP A 124 -48.10 -20.75 -18.14
N LYS A 125 -49.20 -21.42 -17.79
CA LYS A 125 -50.18 -21.98 -18.71
C LYS A 125 -51.58 -21.45 -18.44
#